data_AF-A0AAN2PIH0-F1
#
_entry.id   AF-A0AAN2PIH0-F1
#
_cell.length_a   1.000
_cell.length_b   1.000
_cell.length_c   1.000
_cell.angle_alpha   90.00
_cell.angle_beta   90.00
_cell.angle_gamma   90.00
#
_symmetry.space_group_name_H-M   'P 1'
#
loop_
_entity.id
_entity.type
_entity.pdbx_description
1 polymer ?
#
loop_
_entity_poly.entity_id
_entity_poly.type
_entity_poly.pdbx_seq_one_letter_code
_entity_poly.pdbx_strand_id
1 'polypeptide(L)' 'MKTLAKVDEEYQEIILLVKEPMRSHLLIELMTEMEREYHIPMISTEDWEIKNKPVIALYRKISLSINLNSHIYFDG' A
#
# COMPACT_ATOMS: atom_id res chain seq x y z
N MET A 1 -12.75 10.36 1.67
CA MET A 1 -12.10 9.86 0.45
C MET A 1 -10.83 10.62 0.15
N LYS A 2 -9.70 10.01 0.52
CA LYS A 2 -8.36 10.47 0.17
C LYS A 2 -8.06 10.09 -1.28
N THR A 3 -7.56 11.03 -2.08
CA THR A 3 -7.24 10.79 -3.50
C THR A 3 -5.94 10.00 -3.65
N LEU A 4 -5.74 9.31 -4.77
CA LEU A 4 -4.51 8.56 -5.04
C LEU A 4 -3.26 9.45 -5.02
N ALA A 5 -3.39 10.70 -5.48
CA ALA A 5 -2.31 11.67 -5.40
C ALA A 5 -1.89 11.95 -3.95
N LYS A 6 -2.87 12.06 -3.04
CA LYS A 6 -2.59 12.29 -1.62
C LYS A 6 -1.99 11.06 -0.94
N VAL A 7 -2.43 9.86 -1.33
CA VAL A 7 -1.82 8.60 -0.88
C VAL A 7 -0.37 8.48 -1.36
N ASP A 8 -0.08 8.81 -2.63
CA ASP A 8 1.30 8.75 -3.13
C ASP A 8 2.19 9.80 -2.46
N GLU A 9 1.69 11.02 -2.20
CA GLU A 9 2.42 12.04 -1.43
C GLU A 9 2.83 11.53 -0.04
N GLU A 10 1.88 10.98 0.72
CA GLU A 10 2.14 10.45 2.05
C GLU A 10 3.08 9.24 2.03
N TYR A 11 2.94 8.36 1.03
CA TYR A 11 3.88 7.28 0.79
C TYR A 11 5.31 7.82 0.58
N GLN A 12 5.50 8.87 -0.23
CA GLN A 12 6.83 9.47 -0.43
C GLN A 12 7.40 10.05 0.85
N GLU A 13 6.57 10.75 1.65
CA GLU A 13 6.99 11.29 2.94
C GLU A 13 7.45 10.18 3.90
N ILE A 14 6.68 9.10 4.00
CA ILE A 14 7.03 7.94 4.84
C ILE A 14 8.35 7.31 4.39
N ILE A 15 8.54 7.09 3.09
CA ILE A 15 9.75 6.46 2.54
C ILE A 15 10.99 7.32 2.75
N LEU A 16 10.88 8.65 2.57
CA LEU A 16 12.01 9.56 2.63
C LEU A 16 12.40 9.96 4.05
N LEU A 17 11.42 10.12 4.94
CA LEU A 17 11.63 10.78 6.24
C LEU A 17 11.62 9.82 7.42
N VAL A 18 10.95 8.66 7.29
CA VAL A 18 10.72 7.75 8.43
C VAL A 18 11.70 6.59 8.38
N LYS A 19 12.27 6.25 9.54
CA LYS A 19 13.16 5.10 9.73
C LYS A 19 12.40 3.87 10.24
N GLU A 20 13.00 2.70 10.06
CA GLU A 20 12.49 1.48 10.69
C GLU A 20 12.57 1.51 12.21
N PRO A 21 11.66 0.81 12.93
CA PRO A 21 10.54 0.00 12.41
C PRO A 21 9.25 0.80 12.11
N MET A 22 9.24 2.10 12.44
CA MET A 22 8.05 2.95 12.32
C MET A 22 7.61 3.11 10.86
N ARG A 23 8.55 3.13 9.92
CA ARG A 23 8.26 3.20 8.48
C ARG A 23 7.34 2.05 8.05
N SER A 24 7.72 0.81 8.35
CA SER A 24 6.91 -0.36 8.01
C SER A 24 5.51 -0.30 8.62
N HIS A 25 5.41 0.14 9.88
CA HIS A 25 4.13 0.32 10.55
C HIS A 25 3.22 1.33 9.83
N LEU A 26 3.73 2.52 9.50
CA LEU A 26 2.95 3.55 8.79
C LEU A 26 2.57 3.12 7.37
N LEU A 27 3.41 2.36 6.68
CA LEU A 27 3.06 1.82 5.36
C LEU A 27 1.92 0.78 5.45
N ILE A 28 1.89 -0.05 6.51
CA ILE A 28 0.77 -0.97 6.77
C ILE A 28 -0.53 -0.20 7.07
N GLU A 29 -0.44 0.87 7.87
CA GLU A 29 -1.59 1.74 8.13
C GLU A 29 -2.11 2.40 6.84
N LEU A 30 -1.21 2.89 5.99
CA LEU A 30 -1.56 3.48 4.70
C LEU A 30 -2.24 2.47 3.77
N MET A 31 -1.77 1.21 3.73
CA MET A 31 -2.44 0.14 2.98
C MET A 31 -3.84 -0.15 3.53
N THR A 32 -3.98 -0.20 4.86
CA THR A 32 -5.28 -0.42 5.52
C THR A 32 -6.27 0.71 5.19
N GLU A 33 -5.80 1.95 5.09
CA GLU A 33 -6.61 3.08 4.64
C GLU A 33 -7.04 2.90 3.17
N MET A 34 -6.11 2.52 2.29
CA MET A 34 -6.42 2.28 0.87
C MET A 34 -7.47 1.18 0.68
N GLU A 35 -7.39 0.09 1.45
CA GLU A 35 -8.37 -1.01 1.41
C GLU A 35 -9.79 -0.51 1.67
N ARG A 36 -9.94 0.35 2.68
CA ARG A 36 -11.23 0.93 3.07
C ARG A 36 -11.74 1.92 2.03
N GLU A 37 -10.89 2.85 1.60
CA GLU A 37 -11.30 3.95 0.72
C GLU A 37 -11.56 3.49 -0.73
N TYR A 38 -10.75 2.57 -1.24
CA TYR A 38 -10.84 2.07 -2.62
C TYR A 38 -11.53 0.70 -2.73
N HIS A 39 -12.05 0.17 -1.62
CA HIS A 39 -12.74 -1.11 -1.56
C HIS A 39 -11.89 -2.22 -2.18
N ILE A 40 -10.60 -2.25 -1.84
CA ILE A 40 -9.67 -3.27 -2.33
C ILE A 40 -10.07 -4.60 -1.71
N PRO A 41 -10.46 -5.61 -2.50
CA PRO A 41 -10.82 -6.90 -1.95
C PRO A 41 -9.57 -7.63 -1.45
N MET A 42 -9.74 -8.45 -0.42
CA MET A 42 -8.67 -9.30 0.11
C MET A 42 -8.07 -10.24 -0.96
N ILE A 43 -8.90 -10.68 -1.92
CA ILE A 43 -8.48 -11.43 -3.09
C ILE A 43 -8.94 -10.64 -4.32
N SER A 44 -8.00 -10.04 -5.05
CA SER A 44 -8.30 -9.33 -6.29
C SER A 44 -8.51 -10.30 -7.45
N THR A 45 -9.58 -10.09 -8.20
CA THR A 45 -9.79 -10.76 -9.50
C THR A 45 -9.18 -9.92 -10.62
N GLU A 46 -8.82 -10.56 -11.73
CA GLU A 46 -8.26 -9.88 -12.91
C GLU A 46 -9.18 -8.74 -13.41
N ASP A 47 -10.49 -8.98 -13.43
CA ASP A 47 -11.49 -7.97 -13.81
C ASP A 47 -11.49 -6.74 -12.89
N TRP A 48 -11.27 -6.95 -11.58
CA TRP A 48 -11.19 -5.85 -10.63
C TRP A 48 -9.89 -5.07 -10.83
N GLU A 49 -8.76 -5.75 -11.04
CA GLU A 49 -7.47 -5.11 -11.28
C GLU A 49 -7.46 -4.28 -12.56
N ILE A 50 -8.05 -4.78 -13.64
CA ILE A 50 -8.14 -4.06 -14.92
C ILE A 50 -8.88 -2.73 -14.75
N LYS A 51 -9.96 -2.71 -13.94
CA LYS A 51 -10.75 -1.51 -13.67
C LYS A 51 -10.05 -0.55 -12.71
N ASN A 52 -9.20 -1.07 -11.81
CA ASN A 52 -8.58 -0.30 -10.72
C ASN A 52 -7.05 -0.23 -10.85
N LYS A 53 -6.51 -0.28 -12.08
CA LYS A 53 -5.06 -0.28 -12.35
C LYS A 53 -4.25 0.74 -11.54
N PRO A 54 -4.66 2.02 -11.42
CA PRO A 54 -3.90 3.00 -10.65
C PRO A 54 -3.87 2.70 -9.15
N VAL A 55 -4.98 2.19 -8.61
CA VAL A 55 -5.10 1.83 -7.19
C VAL A 55 -4.18 0.66 -6.88
N ILE A 56 -4.28 -0.43 -7.66
CA ILE A 56 -3.50 -1.65 -7.39
C ILE A 56 -2.01 -1.43 -7.65
N ALA A 57 -1.65 -0.57 -8.60
CA ALA A 57 -0.25 -0.22 -8.85
C ALA A 57 0.38 0.48 -7.63
N LEU A 58 -0.32 1.47 -7.04
CA LEU A 58 0.16 2.17 -5.85
C LEU A 58 0.15 1.25 -4.62
N TYR A 59 -0.90 0.45 -4.43
CA TYR A 59 -1.00 -0.50 -3.33
C TYR A 59 0.15 -1.53 -3.36
N ARG A 60 0.46 -2.09 -4.53
CA ARG A 60 1.61 -2.99 -4.73
C ARG A 60 2.94 -2.31 -4.47
N LYS A 61 3.11 -1.05 -4.89
CA LYS A 61 4.32 -0.25 -4.62
C LYS A 61 4.56 -0.08 -3.12
N ILE A 62 3.51 0.20 -2.34
CA ILE A 62 3.58 0.31 -0.88
C ILE A 62 3.92 -1.06 -0.27
N SER A 63 3.22 -2.12 -0.67
CA SER A 63 3.45 -3.49 -0.20
C SER A 63 4.90 -3.96 -0.42
N LEU A 64 5.46 -3.71 -1.61
CA LEU A 64 6.87 -4.02 -1.91
C LEU A 64 7.85 -3.25 -1.03
N SER A 65 7.50 -2.03 -0.63
CA SER A 65 8.37 -1.18 0.20
C SER A 65 8.42 -1.65 1.66
N ILE A 66 7.37 -2.31 2.13
CA ILE A 66 7.35 -3.03 3.41
C ILE A 66 8.29 -4.25 3.28
N ASN A 67 8.07 -5.08 2.26
CA ASN A 67 8.78 -6.36 2.05
C ASN A 67 10.25 -6.24 1.66
N LEU A 68 10.69 -5.10 1.12
CA LEU A 68 12.11 -4.83 0.88
C LEU A 68 12.97 -4.82 2.16
N ASN A 69 12.35 -4.77 3.35
CA ASN A 69 13.03 -4.94 4.64
C ASN A 69 12.43 -6.03 5.53
N SER A 70 11.24 -6.55 5.21
CA SER A 70 10.66 -7.75 5.82
C SER A 70 10.82 -8.97 4.91
N HIS A 71 12.01 -9.60 4.92
CA HIS A 71 11.99 -11.07 5.06
C HIS A 71 11.14 -11.37 6.30
N ILE A 72 10.33 -12.43 6.30
CA ILE A 72 9.23 -12.73 7.24
C ILE A 72 8.05 -11.74 7.11
N TYR A 73 7.06 -12.05 6.27
CA TYR A 73 5.74 -12.60 6.63
C TYR A 73 4.89 -12.67 5.33
N PHE A 74 3.87 -13.53 5.31
CA PHE A 74 3.03 -13.93 4.15
C PHE A 74 3.50 -15.16 3.36
N ASP A 75 3.63 -16.29 4.06
CA ASP A 75 3.03 -17.55 3.61
C ASP A 75 1.81 -17.83 4.52
N GLY A 76 0.65 -18.12 3.93
CA GLY A 76 -0.58 -18.47 4.64
C GLY A 76 -1.84 -18.18 3.85
#